data_AF-A0A5D2NTQ4-F1
#
_entry.id   AF-A0A5D2NTQ4-F1
#
_cell.length_a   1.000
_cell.length_b   1.000
_cell.length_c   1.000
_cell.angle_alpha   90.00
_cell.angle_beta   90.00
_cell.angle_gamma   90.00
#
_symmetry.space_group_name_H-M   'P 1'
#
loop_
_entity.id
_entity.type
_entity.pdbx_description
1 polymer ?
#
loop_
_entity_poly.entity_id
_entity_poly.type
_entity_poly.pdbx_seq_one_letter_code
_entity_poly.pdbx_strand_id
1 'polypeptide(L)' 'MGRIFMITLEGRAYSCKHCFTHLALLDDIISKSFHCGHGKAYLFDKV' A
#
# COMPACT_ATOMS: atom_id res chain seq x y z
N MET A 1 -4.94 -22.81 10.76
CA MET A 1 -5.05 -22.13 9.45
C MET A 1 -5.87 -20.86 9.63
N GLY A 2 -5.23 -19.69 9.79
CA GLY A 2 -5.93 -18.42 10.00
C GLY A 2 -6.59 -17.91 8.73
N ARG A 3 -7.75 -17.26 8.83
CA ARG A 3 -8.43 -16.62 7.71
C ARG A 3 -7.77 -15.25 7.47
N ILE A 4 -7.36 -14.97 6.24
CA ILE A 4 -6.85 -13.65 5.84
C ILE A 4 -8.06 -12.75 5.65
N PHE A 5 -8.18 -11.70 6.46
CA PHE A 5 -9.20 -10.67 6.28
C PHE A 5 -8.65 -9.62 5.30
N MET A 6 -9.25 -9.55 4.12
CA MET A 6 -8.95 -8.50 3.14
C MET A 6 -10.00 -7.39 3.29
N ILE A 7 -9.53 -6.20 3.64
CA ILE A 7 -10.35 -4.98 3.60
C ILE A 7 -10.20 -4.34 2.21
N THR A 8 -11.33 -4.03 1.58
CA THR A 8 -11.37 -3.24 0.36
C THR A 8 -11.47 -1.77 0.74
N LEU A 9 -10.41 -1.02 0.47
CA LEU A 9 -10.37 0.42 0.68
C LEU A 9 -11.16 1.10 -0.45
N GLU A 10 -12.05 2.04 -0.11
CA GLU A 10 -12.76 2.84 -1.11
C GLU A 10 -11.86 3.95 -1.66
N GLY A 11 -11.74 4.04 -2.99
CA GLY A 11 -10.95 5.05 -3.68
C GLY A 11 -9.80 4.48 -4.51
N ARG A 12 -8.87 5.34 -4.92
CA ARG A 12 -7.69 4.91 -5.67
C ARG A 12 -6.66 4.35 -4.69
N ALA A 13 -6.50 3.02 -4.68
CA ALA A 13 -5.61 2.31 -3.78
C ALA A 13 -4.41 1.69 -4.52
N TYR A 14 -3.29 1.58 -3.80
CA TYR A 14 -2.19 0.73 -4.18
C TYR A 14 -2.52 -0.72 -3.85
N SER A 15 -2.29 -1.62 -4.81
CA SER A 15 -2.57 -3.04 -4.65
C SER A 15 -1.29 -3.87 -4.80
N CYS A 16 -1.21 -4.97 -4.08
CA CYS A 16 -0.13 -5.93 -4.25
C CYS A 16 -0.22 -6.57 -5.64
N LYS A 17 0.90 -6.63 -6.37
CA LYS A 17 0.94 -7.23 -7.72
C LYS A 17 0.65 -8.73 -7.78
N HIS A 18 0.82 -9.46 -6.68
CA HIS A 18 0.65 -10.92 -6.64
C HIS A 18 -0.75 -11.34 -6.19
N CYS A 19 -1.29 -10.70 -5.17
CA CYS A 19 -2.58 -11.05 -4.58
C CYS A 19 -3.67 -10.00 -4.82
N PHE A 20 -3.35 -8.87 -5.47
CA PHE A 20 -4.25 -7.75 -5.77
C PHE A 20 -4.93 -7.11 -4.55
N THR A 21 -4.51 -7.49 -3.35
CA THR A 21 -4.98 -6.90 -2.09
C THR A 21 -4.63 -5.42 -2.02
N HIS A 22 -5.61 -4.60 -1.65
CA HIS A 22 -5.40 -3.19 -1.37
C HIS A 22 -4.49 -3.03 -0.14
N LEU A 23 -3.41 -2.28 -0.28
CA LEU A 23 -2.37 -2.08 0.74
C LEU A 23 -2.42 -0.69 1.37
N ALA A 24 -2.75 0.34 0.59
CA ALA A 24 -2.82 1.73 1.04
C ALA A 24 -3.60 2.58 0.05
N LEU A 25 -4.18 3.70 0.49
CA LEU A 25 -4.79 4.68 -0.40
C LEU A 25 -3.74 5.63 -0.97
N LEU A 26 -4.05 6.19 -2.14
CA LEU A 26 -3.25 7.26 -2.74
C LEU A 26 -3.27 8.55 -1.92
N ASP A 27 -4.34 8.78 -1.15
CA ASP A 27 -4.51 9.98 -0.33
C ASP A 27 -3.59 9.97 0.90
N ASP A 28 -3.35 8.79 1.47
CA ASP A 28 -2.48 8.59 2.63
C ASP A 28 -0.98 8.67 2.30
N ILE A 29 -0.61 8.99 1.05
CA ILE A 29 0.82 9.05 0.67
C ILE A 29 1.48 10.32 1.21
N ILE A 30 2.39 10.14 2.16
CA ILE A 30 3.17 11.26 2.72
C ILE A 30 4.27 11.68 1.75
N SER A 31 4.98 10.71 1.15
CA SER A 31 6.11 11.02 0.27
C SER A 31 6.36 9.96 -0.79
N LYS A 32 6.58 10.45 -2.02
CA LYS A 32 6.97 9.65 -3.20
C LYS A 32 8.47 9.66 -3.49
N SER A 33 9.21 10.44 -2.72
CA SER A 33 10.65 10.65 -2.90
C SER A 33 11.47 9.83 -1.89
N PHE A 34 10.84 8.87 -1.20
CA PHE A 34 11.52 8.04 -0.24
C PHE A 34 12.37 6.99 -0.97
N HIS A 35 13.61 6.78 -0.52
CA HIS A 35 14.54 5.85 -1.16
C HIS A 35 15.05 4.89 -0.08
N CYS A 36 14.94 3.60 -0.33
CA CYS A 36 15.50 2.53 0.50
C CYS A 36 16.77 1.99 -0.17
N GLY A 37 17.51 1.12 0.52
CA GLY A 37 18.72 0.51 -0.03
C GLY A 37 18.52 -0.26 -1.35
N HIS A 38 17.29 -0.67 -1.65
CA HIS A 38 16.93 -1.41 -2.87
C HIS A 38 16.23 -0.53 -3.92
N GLY A 39 16.21 0.80 -3.75
CA GLY A 39 15.65 1.75 -4.71
C GLY A 39 14.47 2.56 -4.17
N LYS A 40 13.56 2.97 -5.07
CA LYS A 40 12.46 3.88 -4.75
C LYS A 40 11.43 3.21 -3.83
N ALA A 41 11.03 3.94 -2.80
CA ALA A 41 10.01 3.56 -1.83
C ALA A 41 8.97 4.68 -1.70
N TYR A 42 7.80 4.32 -1.18
CA TYR A 42 6.69 5.23 -0.98
C TYR A 42 6.31 5.18 0.50
N LEU A 43 6.20 6.34 1.13
CA LEU A 43 5.83 6.46 2.54
C LEU A 43 4.35 6.81 2.66
N PHE A 44 3.63 6.07 3.48
CA PHE A 44 2.19 6.22 3.73
C PHE A 44 1.94 6.53 5.22
N ASP A 45 0.93 7.35 5.50
CA ASP A 45 0.47 7.67 6.86
C ASP A 45 -0.31 6.51 7.47
N LYS A 46 -1.17 5.87 6.66
CA LYS A 46 -2.01 4.74 7.07
C LYS A 46 -1.97 3.61 6.04
N VAL A 47 -1.99 2.38 6.55
CA VAL A 47 -2.01 1.12 5.79
C VAL A 47 -3.03 0.16 6.39
#